data_AF-A0A534NE32-F1
#
_entry.id   AF-A0A534NE32-F1
#
_cell.length_a   1.000
_cell.length_b   1.000
_cell.length_c   1.000
_cell.angle_alpha   90.00
_cell.angle_beta   90.00
_cell.angle_gamma   90.00
#
_symmetry.space_group_name_H-M   'P 1'
#
loop_
_entity.id
_entity.type
_entity.pdbx_description
1 polymer ?
#
loop_
_entity_poly.entity_id
_entity_poly.type
_entity_poly.pdbx_seq_one_letter_code
_entity_poly.pdbx_strand_id
1 'polypeptide(L)'
;MTGDRASLRLRLFAMILAAALVPLAPLCIVVILQVRDAMYARSVADARERLAQIRSACVATGCAEVPAPGFKSAPCRAGVQRDGEAIVFCENVAAGSIELRHDLRPVRQQLSSLSLRILATLALFVATLVLLASWMLERGIARRVDTIDVAL
;
A
#
# COMPACT_ATOMS: atom_id res chain seq x y z
N MET A 1 16.31 -47.87 10.00
CA MET A 1 15.01 -47.37 9.49
C MET A 1 14.64 -45.98 10.03
N THR A 2 15.59 -45.07 10.22
CA THR A 2 15.38 -43.75 10.84
C THR A 2 15.25 -42.61 9.83
N GLY A 3 15.74 -42.79 8.59
CA GLY A 3 15.71 -41.77 7.53
C GLY A 3 14.31 -41.39 7.04
N ASP A 4 13.39 -42.35 6.91
CA ASP A 4 12.03 -42.08 6.38
C ASP A 4 11.18 -41.20 7.29
N ARG A 5 11.34 -41.31 8.61
CA ARG A 5 10.55 -40.50 9.57
C ARG A 5 11.03 -39.05 9.66
N ALA A 6 12.33 -38.81 9.44
CA ALA A 6 12.88 -37.44 9.37
C ALA A 6 12.41 -36.74 8.08
N SER A 7 12.40 -37.46 6.96
CA SER A 7 11.80 -37.04 5.69
C SER A 7 10.32 -36.68 5.83
N LEU A 8 9.53 -37.50 6.53
CA LEU A 8 8.09 -37.26 6.71
C LEU A 8 7.80 -35.99 7.53
N ARG A 9 8.58 -35.72 8.59
CA ARG A 9 8.42 -34.53 9.45
C ARG A 9 8.82 -33.25 8.75
N LEU A 10 9.89 -33.28 7.95
CA LEU A 10 10.30 -32.15 7.12
C LEU A 10 9.22 -31.81 6.08
N ARG A 11 8.63 -32.84 5.46
CA ARG A 11 7.49 -32.68 4.54
C ARG A 11 6.25 -32.13 5.23
N LEU A 12 5.91 -32.63 6.42
CA LEU A 12 4.75 -32.13 7.17
C LEU A 12 4.94 -30.67 7.57
N PHE A 13 6.15 -30.30 8.00
CA PHE A 13 6.48 -28.92 8.34
C PHE A 13 6.43 -28.00 7.11
N ALA A 14 6.99 -28.43 5.98
CA ALA A 14 6.90 -27.71 4.72
C ALA A 14 5.44 -27.54 4.25
N MET A 15 4.59 -28.56 4.43
CA MET A 15 3.15 -28.48 4.12
C MET A 15 2.43 -27.50 5.05
N ILE A 16 2.71 -27.49 6.35
CA ILE A 16 2.09 -26.55 7.30
C ILE A 16 2.55 -25.11 7.01
N LEU A 17 3.84 -24.91 6.73
CA LEU A 17 4.40 -23.61 6.37
C LEU A 17 3.79 -23.10 5.05
N ALA A 18 3.70 -23.96 4.04
CA ALA A 18 3.04 -23.63 2.77
C ALA A 18 1.56 -23.33 2.99
N ALA A 19 0.84 -24.14 3.76
CA ALA A 19 -0.57 -23.94 4.07
C ALA A 19 -0.85 -22.64 4.86
N ALA A 20 0.11 -22.17 5.67
CA ALA A 20 0.01 -20.90 6.38
C ALA A 20 0.36 -19.69 5.48
N LEU A 21 1.36 -19.82 4.60
CA LEU A 21 1.80 -18.75 3.70
C LEU A 21 0.83 -18.50 2.54
N VAL A 22 0.22 -19.56 2.01
CA VAL A 22 -0.73 -19.49 0.88
C VAL A 22 -1.92 -18.56 1.13
N PRO A 23 -2.60 -18.56 2.30
CA PRO A 23 -3.69 -17.61 2.58
C PRO A 23 -3.20 -16.23 3.04
N LEU A 24 -2.00 -16.13 3.64
CA LEU A 24 -1.43 -14.85 4.09
C LEU A 24 -1.07 -13.93 2.92
N ALA A 25 -0.52 -14.48 1.84
CA ALA A 25 -0.14 -13.70 0.66
C ALA A 25 -1.31 -12.93 0.01
N PRO A 26 -2.46 -13.54 -0.33
CA PRO A 26 -3.60 -12.84 -0.91
C PRO A 26 -4.22 -11.84 0.07
N LEU A 27 -4.27 -12.14 1.37
CA LEU A 27 -4.75 -11.19 2.38
C LEU A 27 -3.88 -9.92 2.41
N CYS A 28 -2.56 -10.06 2.40
CA CYS A 28 -1.65 -8.91 2.35
C CYS A 28 -1.84 -8.10 1.06
N ILE A 29 -2.00 -8.76 -0.10
CA ILE A 29 -2.25 -8.08 -1.37
C ILE A 29 -3.56 -7.28 -1.32
N VAL A 30 -4.64 -7.89 -0.82
CA VAL A 30 -5.95 -7.22 -0.70
C VAL A 30 -5.87 -6.01 0.22
N VAL A 31 -5.21 -6.14 1.38
CA VAL A 31 -5.06 -5.01 2.32
C VAL A 31 -4.26 -3.87 1.68
N ILE A 32 -3.18 -4.17 0.96
CA ILE A 32 -2.39 -3.14 0.26
C ILE A 32 -3.25 -2.43 -0.80
N LEU A 33 -4.05 -3.16 -1.56
CA LEU A 33 -4.95 -2.58 -2.57
C LEU A 33 -6.04 -1.72 -1.93
N GLN A 34 -6.68 -2.19 -0.84
CA GLN A 34 -7.71 -1.43 -0.12
C GLN A 34 -7.16 -0.13 0.47
N VAL A 35 -5.98 -0.18 1.09
CA VAL A 35 -5.33 1.02 1.64
C VAL A 35 -4.98 2.00 0.52
N ARG A 36 -4.51 1.49 -0.62
CA ARG A 36 -4.20 2.31 -1.79
C ARG A 36 -5.45 3.04 -2.29
N ASP A 37 -6.53 2.31 -2.47
CA ASP A 37 -7.78 2.87 -3.01
C ASP A 37 -8.42 3.85 -2.03
N ALA A 38 -8.38 3.55 -0.72
CA ALA A 38 -8.86 4.47 0.31
C ALA A 38 -8.07 5.79 0.36
N MET A 39 -6.75 5.72 0.23
CA MET A 39 -5.89 6.92 0.22
C MET A 39 -6.13 7.79 -1.02
N TYR A 40 -6.24 7.18 -2.20
CA TYR A 40 -6.57 7.92 -3.43
C TYR A 40 -7.98 8.51 -3.40
N ALA A 41 -8.97 7.76 -2.90
CA ALA A 41 -10.33 8.27 -2.76
C ALA A 41 -10.39 9.49 -1.84
N ARG A 42 -9.67 9.43 -0.70
CA ARG A 42 -9.59 10.53 0.25
C ARG A 42 -8.89 11.76 -0.32
N SER A 43 -7.77 11.59 -1.02
CA SER A 43 -7.07 12.74 -1.64
C SER A 43 -7.92 13.43 -2.71
N VAL A 44 -8.70 12.66 -3.49
CA VAL A 44 -9.62 13.21 -4.48
C VAL A 44 -10.79 13.93 -3.81
N ALA A 45 -11.33 13.40 -2.71
CA ALA A 45 -12.37 14.07 -1.94
C ALA A 45 -11.90 15.43 -1.39
N ASP A 46 -10.71 15.46 -0.77
CA ASP A 46 -10.10 16.70 -0.27
C ASP A 46 -9.87 17.72 -1.39
N ALA A 47 -9.45 17.28 -2.58
CA ALA A 47 -9.26 18.15 -3.74
C ALA A 47 -10.58 18.74 -4.23
N ARG A 48 -11.66 17.96 -4.26
CA ARG A 48 -13.00 18.45 -4.62
C ARG A 48 -13.54 19.45 -3.61
N GLU A 49 -13.32 19.19 -2.32
CA GLU A 49 -13.75 20.09 -1.26
C GLU A 49 -13.00 21.44 -1.34
N ARG A 50 -11.70 21.41 -1.62
CA ARG A 50 -10.91 22.63 -1.90
C ARG A 50 -11.43 23.39 -3.12
N LEU A 51 -11.78 22.69 -4.21
CA LEU A 51 -12.35 23.34 -5.39
C LEU A 51 -13.69 24.02 -5.05
N ALA A 52 -14.56 23.36 -4.29
CA ALA A 52 -15.82 23.94 -3.82
C ALA A 52 -15.60 25.18 -2.94
N GLN A 53 -14.59 25.18 -2.06
CA GLN A 53 -14.22 26.36 -1.26
C GLN A 53 -13.69 27.51 -2.12
N ILE A 54 -12.85 27.23 -3.12
CA ILE A 54 -12.36 28.27 -4.04
C ILE A 54 -13.52 28.84 -4.85
N ARG A 55 -14.45 27.99 -5.30
CA ARG A 55 -15.66 28.42 -6.02
C ARG A 55 -16.53 29.33 -5.17
N SER A 56 -16.82 28.96 -3.92
CA SER A 56 -17.65 29.79 -3.04
C SER A 56 -17.01 31.15 -2.75
N ALA A 57 -15.69 31.18 -2.54
CA ALA A 57 -14.93 32.43 -2.40
C ALA A 57 -14.98 33.28 -3.69
N CYS A 58 -14.81 32.66 -4.86
CA CYS A 58 -14.89 33.33 -6.16
C CYS A 58 -16.26 33.98 -6.38
N VAL A 59 -17.34 33.26 -6.08
CA VAL A 59 -18.71 33.79 -6.19
C VAL A 59 -18.92 34.97 -5.23
N ALA A 60 -18.36 34.90 -4.02
CA ALA A 60 -18.50 35.96 -3.02
C ALA A 60 -17.72 37.25 -3.37
N THR A 61 -16.56 37.13 -4.01
CA THR A 61 -15.67 38.28 -4.33
C THR A 61 -15.69 38.67 -5.81
N GLY A 62 -16.58 38.08 -6.61
CA GLY A 62 -16.67 38.35 -8.05
C GLY A 62 -15.48 37.83 -8.86
N CYS A 63 -14.74 36.85 -8.34
CA CYS A 63 -13.62 36.16 -8.99
C CYS A 63 -12.41 37.03 -9.40
N ALA A 64 -12.49 38.36 -9.27
CA ALA A 64 -11.43 39.30 -9.64
C ALA A 64 -10.28 39.32 -8.64
N GLU A 65 -10.57 39.05 -7.36
CA GLU A 65 -9.62 39.16 -6.24
C GLU A 65 -9.14 37.82 -5.70
N VAL A 66 -9.57 36.68 -6.27
CA VAL A 66 -9.08 35.37 -5.82
C VAL A 66 -7.73 35.12 -6.49
N PRO A 67 -6.59 35.31 -5.80
CA PRO A 67 -5.27 35.00 -6.35
C PRO A 67 -5.05 33.50 -6.15
N ALA A 68 -6.01 32.68 -6.57
CA ALA A 68 -5.85 31.24 -6.56
C ALA A 68 -5.08 30.84 -7.81
N PRO A 69 -4.11 29.92 -7.71
CA PRO A 69 -3.53 29.29 -8.89
C PRO A 69 -4.65 28.51 -9.60
N GLY A 70 -5.34 29.14 -10.56
CA GLY A 70 -6.48 28.49 -11.19
C GLY A 70 -7.49 29.32 -11.96
N PHE A 71 -7.65 30.63 -11.72
CA PHE A 71 -8.66 31.37 -12.48
C PHE A 71 -8.21 31.57 -13.93
N LYS A 72 -9.02 31.11 -14.90
CA LYS A 72 -8.83 31.35 -16.32
C LYS A 72 -10.09 31.97 -16.91
N SER A 73 -9.92 32.96 -17.77
CA SER A 73 -11.03 33.60 -18.49
C SER A 73 -11.68 32.66 -19.53
N ALA A 74 -10.95 31.65 -19.99
CA ALA A 74 -11.48 30.65 -20.93
C ALA A 74 -12.33 29.60 -20.21
N PRO A 75 -13.42 29.09 -20.83
CA PRO A 75 -14.21 28.01 -20.26
C PRO A 75 -13.41 26.68 -20.23
N CYS A 76 -13.68 25.86 -19.21
CA CYS A 76 -13.17 24.50 -19.09
C CYS A 76 -13.62 23.65 -20.28
N ARG A 77 -12.68 22.94 -20.91
CA ARG A 77 -12.97 21.93 -21.93
C ARG A 77 -13.42 20.59 -21.33
N ALA A 78 -12.95 20.26 -20.13
CA ALA A 78 -13.28 19.03 -19.41
C ALA A 78 -13.24 19.28 -17.90
N GLY A 79 -14.19 18.71 -17.15
CA GLY A 79 -14.29 18.92 -15.71
C GLY A 79 -13.17 18.26 -14.89
N VAL A 80 -12.60 17.18 -15.42
CA VAL A 80 -11.42 16.51 -14.86
C VAL A 80 -10.51 16.13 -16.02
N GLN A 81 -9.24 16.53 -15.94
CA GLN A 81 -8.23 16.18 -16.92
C GLN A 81 -6.99 15.63 -16.20
N ARG A 82 -6.36 14.62 -16.80
CA ARG A 82 -5.07 14.11 -16.32
C ARG A 82 -3.96 14.78 -17.11
N ASP A 83 -3.04 15.42 -16.40
CA ASP A 83 -1.87 16.08 -16.97
C ASP A 83 -0.62 15.45 -16.36
N GLY A 84 -0.12 14.39 -17.02
CA GLY A 84 0.93 13.53 -16.48
C GLY A 84 0.55 12.87 -15.15
N GLU A 85 1.22 13.29 -14.08
CA GLU A 85 1.00 12.80 -12.71
C GLU A 85 0.06 13.71 -11.88
N ALA A 86 -0.38 14.84 -12.43
CA ALA A 86 -1.36 15.71 -11.79
C ALA A 86 -2.78 15.43 -12.31
N ILE A 87 -3.76 15.53 -11.40
CA ILE A 87 -5.16 15.63 -11.78
C ILE A 87 -5.52 17.12 -11.77
N VAL A 88 -5.97 17.61 -12.91
CA VAL A 88 -6.49 18.96 -13.08
C VAL A 88 -8.01 18.88 -12.94
N PHE A 89 -8.55 19.46 -11.88
CA PHE A 89 -9.98 19.66 -11.73
C PHE A 89 -10.31 21.04 -12.29
N CYS A 90 -11.29 21.13 -13.19
CA CYS A 90 -11.68 22.38 -13.81
C CYS A 90 -13.18 22.57 -13.64
N GLU A 91 -13.62 23.73 -13.15
CA GLU A 91 -15.03 24.05 -13.03
C GLU A 91 -15.34 25.42 -13.64
N ASN A 92 -16.44 25.50 -14.40
CA ASN A 92 -16.89 26.74 -15.01
C ASN A 92 -17.61 27.64 -13.99
N VAL A 93 -17.33 28.94 -14.06
CA VAL A 93 -17.99 30.00 -13.28
C VAL A 93 -18.44 31.12 -14.23
N ALA A 94 -19.33 32.01 -13.78
CA ALA A 94 -19.95 33.02 -14.65
C ALA A 94 -18.95 33.91 -15.40
N ALA A 95 -17.74 34.13 -14.85
CA ALA A 95 -16.69 34.96 -15.43
C ALA A 95 -15.56 34.16 -16.13
N GLY A 96 -15.62 32.83 -16.17
CA GLY A 96 -14.55 31.99 -16.71
C GLY A 96 -14.52 30.57 -16.14
N SER A 97 -13.35 30.10 -15.73
CA SER A 97 -13.16 28.80 -15.09
C SER A 97 -12.14 28.85 -13.96
N ILE A 98 -12.25 27.88 -13.06
CA ILE A 98 -11.32 27.65 -11.96
C ILE A 98 -10.66 26.29 -12.19
N GLU A 99 -9.34 26.28 -12.32
CA GLU A 99 -8.50 25.08 -12.41
C GLU A 99 -7.78 24.82 -11.09
N LEU A 100 -7.97 23.64 -10.51
CA LEU A 100 -7.17 23.14 -9.40
C LEU A 100 -6.27 22.01 -9.91
N ARG A 101 -4.97 22.28 -9.98
CA ARG A 101 -3.95 21.25 -10.22
C ARG A 101 -3.63 20.54 -8.91
N HIS A 102 -4.04 19.28 -8.80
CA HIS A 102 -3.73 18.42 -7.67
C HIS A 102 -2.64 17.41 -8.06
N ASP A 103 -1.46 17.56 -7.46
CA ASP A 103 -0.32 16.67 -7.69
C ASP A 103 -0.45 15.39 -6.84
N LEU A 104 -0.44 14.23 -7.49
CA LEU A 104 -0.53 12.93 -6.82
C LEU A 104 0.85 12.38 -6.40
N ARG A 105 1.95 13.00 -6.80
CA ARG A 105 3.32 12.61 -6.39
C ARG A 105 3.51 12.42 -4.89
N PRO A 106 3.06 13.33 -4.00
CA PRO A 106 3.22 13.13 -2.55
C PRO A 106 2.46 11.91 -2.03
N VAL A 107 1.25 11.65 -2.55
CA VAL A 107 0.46 10.45 -2.19
C VAL A 107 1.20 9.19 -2.64
N ARG A 108 1.79 9.22 -3.84
CA ARG A 108 2.59 8.10 -4.37
C ARG A 108 3.84 7.83 -3.52
N GLN A 109 4.53 8.87 -3.05
CA GLN A 109 5.69 8.75 -2.16
C GLN A 109 5.32 8.20 -0.77
N GLN A 110 4.18 8.63 -0.23
CA GLN A 110 3.66 8.07 1.03
C GLN A 110 3.31 6.59 0.85
N LEU A 111 2.63 6.23 -0.24
CA LEU A 111 2.30 4.84 -0.56
C LEU A 111 3.55 3.99 -0.77
N SER A 112 4.60 4.50 -1.43
CA SER A 112 5.85 3.75 -1.58
C SER A 112 6.54 3.53 -0.25
N SER A 113 6.54 4.52 0.65
CA SER A 113 7.12 4.37 1.99
C SER A 113 6.36 3.34 2.84
N LEU A 114 5.02 3.34 2.77
CA LEU A 114 4.16 2.38 3.44
C LEU A 114 4.35 0.97 2.88
N SER A 115 4.36 0.84 1.54
CA SER A 115 4.59 -0.44 0.88
C SER A 115 5.94 -1.04 1.25
N LEU A 116 6.99 -0.21 1.33
CA LEU A 116 8.33 -0.67 1.67
C LEU A 116 8.41 -1.13 3.13
N ARG A 117 7.77 -0.42 4.05
CA ARG A 117 7.63 -0.85 5.46
C ARG A 117 6.86 -2.16 5.58
N ILE A 118 5.73 -2.30 4.88
CA ILE A 118 4.92 -3.52 4.88
C ILE A 118 5.75 -4.70 4.34
N LEU A 119 6.41 -4.52 3.20
CA LEU A 119 7.28 -5.54 2.63
C LEU A 119 8.43 -5.92 3.56
N ALA A 120 9.06 -4.93 4.22
CA ALA A 120 10.12 -5.18 5.20
C ALA A 120 9.60 -5.99 6.40
N THR A 121 8.43 -5.63 6.96
CA THR A 121 7.82 -6.39 8.06
C THR A 121 7.45 -7.81 7.64
N LEU A 122 6.95 -7.98 6.41
CA LEU A 122 6.59 -9.29 5.88
C LEU A 122 7.83 -10.16 5.63
N ALA A 123 8.89 -9.58 5.06
CA ALA A 123 10.17 -10.25 4.88
C ALA A 123 10.78 -10.67 6.23
N LEU A 124 10.73 -9.79 7.24
CA LEU A 124 11.20 -10.10 8.59
C LEU A 124 10.39 -11.22 9.23
N PHE A 125 9.06 -11.19 9.08
CA PHE A 125 8.19 -12.25 9.58
C PHE A 125 8.50 -13.60 8.94
N VAL A 126 8.65 -13.64 7.61
CA VAL A 126 9.04 -14.84 6.86
C VAL A 126 10.42 -15.33 7.30
N ALA A 127 11.41 -14.44 7.43
CA ALA A 127 12.74 -14.80 7.91
C ALA A 127 12.70 -15.39 9.32
N THR A 128 11.89 -14.82 10.21
CA THR A 128 11.70 -15.31 11.58
C THR A 128 11.07 -16.70 11.58
N LEU A 129 10.05 -16.94 10.76
CA LEU A 129 9.44 -18.26 10.61
C LEU A 129 10.44 -19.30 10.08
N VAL A 130 11.25 -18.94 9.09
CA VAL A 130 12.29 -19.82 8.54
C VAL A 130 13.36 -20.13 9.59
N LEU A 131 13.80 -19.14 10.37
CA LEU A 131 14.75 -19.34 11.47
C LEU A 131 14.17 -20.22 12.58
N LEU A 132 12.92 -20.02 12.95
CA LEU A 132 12.25 -20.87 13.95
C LEU A 132 12.13 -22.31 13.44
N ALA A 133 11.78 -22.48 12.16
CA ALA A 133 11.71 -23.78 11.52
C ALA A 133 13.07 -24.49 11.52
N SER A 134 14.14 -23.81 11.08
CA SER A 134 15.49 -24.38 11.05
C SER A 134 15.98 -24.71 12.45
N TRP A 135 15.74 -23.83 13.42
CA TRP A 135 16.14 -24.05 14.80
C TRP A 135 15.39 -25.20 15.47
N MET A 136 14.08 -25.35 15.21
CA MET A 136 13.33 -26.52 15.70
C MET A 136 13.82 -27.82 15.07
N LEU A 137 14.23 -27.79 13.80
CA LEU A 137 14.87 -28.94 13.14
C LEU A 137 16.21 -29.25 13.79
N GLU A 138 17.09 -28.27 13.95
CA GLU A 138 18.41 -28.45 14.58
C GLU A 138 18.30 -28.95 16.02
N ARG A 139 17.46 -28.36 16.87
CA ARG A 139 17.27 -28.84 18.25
C ARG A 139 16.57 -30.19 18.32
N GLY A 140 15.65 -30.47 17.40
CA GLY A 140 14.99 -31.76 17.28
C GLY A 140 15.92 -32.89 16.85
N ILE A 141 16.97 -32.56 16.08
CA ILE A 141 18.02 -33.47 15.62
C ILE A 141 19.14 -33.60 16.65
N ALA A 142 19.67 -32.48 17.18
CA ALA A 142 20.81 -32.45 18.11
C ALA A 142 20.54 -33.20 19.41
N ARG A 143 19.35 -33.05 20.02
CA ARG A 143 18.98 -33.81 21.24
C ARG A 143 18.94 -35.33 21.03
N ARG A 144 18.75 -35.79 19.79
CA ARG A 144 18.72 -37.22 19.46
C ARG A 144 20.09 -37.80 19.16
N VAL A 145 21.02 -37.01 18.64
CA VAL A 145 22.40 -37.47 18.42
C VAL A 145 23.11 -37.63 19.78
N ASP A 146 22.97 -36.65 20.68
CA ASP A 146 23.54 -36.74 22.04
C ASP A 146 23.01 -37.94 22.83
N THR A 147 21.75 -38.36 22.61
CA THR A 147 21.20 -39.55 23.30
C THR A 147 21.60 -40.87 22.66
N ILE A 148 22.06 -40.86 21.41
CA ILE A 148 22.60 -42.06 20.73
C ILE A 148 24.07 -42.25 21.09
N ASP A 149 24.86 -41.17 21.17
CA ASP A 149 26.28 -41.23 21.60
C ASP A 149 26.44 -41.53 23.10
N VAL A 150 25.48 -41.17 23.94
CA VAL A 150 25.47 -41.57 25.36
C VAL A 150 25.02 -43.03 25.56
N ALA A 151 24.38 -43.64 24.55
CA ALA A 151 23.91 -45.02 24.60
C ALA A 151 24.84 -46.03 23.88
N LEU A 152 25.95 -45.56 23.31
CA LEU A 152 27.02 -46.37 22.73
C LEU A 152 28.22 -46.45 23.68
#